data_AF-A0A8B6BWF7-F1
#
_entry.id   AF-A0A8B6BWF7-F1
#
_cell.length_a   1.000
_cell.length_b   1.000
_cell.length_c   1.000
_cell.angle_alpha   90.00
_cell.angle_beta   90.00
_cell.angle_gamma   90.00
#
_symmetry.space_group_name_H-M   'P 1'
#
loop_
_entity.id
_entity.type
_entity.pdbx_description
1 polymer ?
#
loop_
_entity_poly.entity_id
_entity_poly.type
_entity_poly.pdbx_seq_one_letter_code
_entity_poly.pdbx_strand_id
1 'polypeptide(L)'
;MSKSVGPISGKADREKCWGARDNYWNCLSRHEEKLGKEKASEKCAELRKPYESFCSRTWVKHFDRRREYLKFRAKVESGENPLPEEKEFKISGYKPESS
;
A
#
# COMPACT_ATOMS: atom_id res chain seq x y z
N MET A 1 18.79 -4.00 21.70
CA MET A 1 18.84 -2.64 21.12
C MET A 1 17.43 -2.21 20.75
N SER A 2 16.69 -1.61 21.68
CA SER A 2 15.30 -1.23 21.49
C SER A 2 15.25 0.19 20.89
N LYS A 3 14.99 0.31 19.59
CA LYS A 3 14.77 1.63 18.97
C LYS A 3 13.36 2.11 19.34
N SER A 4 13.28 2.92 20.39
CA SER A 4 12.08 3.68 20.75
C SER A 4 11.78 4.66 19.62
N VAL A 5 10.81 4.32 18.76
CA VAL A 5 10.31 5.24 17.73
C VAL A 5 9.53 6.34 18.43
N GLY A 6 10.22 7.45 18.72
CA GLY A 6 9.61 8.65 19.27
C GLY A 6 8.57 9.26 18.32
N PRO A 7 7.68 10.14 18.81
CA PRO A 7 6.74 10.84 17.96
C PRO A 7 7.49 11.65 16.89
N ILE A 8 7.13 11.46 15.63
CA ILE A 8 7.64 12.24 14.48
C ILE A 8 7.12 13.66 14.65
N SER A 9 7.88 14.52 15.32
CA SER A 9 7.43 15.86 15.70
C SER A 9 8.15 17.00 14.97
N GLY A 10 9.09 16.71 14.06
CA GLY A 10 9.84 17.70 13.27
C GLY A 10 9.49 17.78 11.78
N LYS A 11 9.72 18.94 11.14
CA LYS A 11 9.70 19.08 9.66
C LYS A 11 10.69 18.11 9.01
N ALA A 12 11.91 18.02 9.54
CA ALA A 12 12.96 17.15 9.04
C ALA A 12 12.60 15.65 9.11
N ASP A 13 11.89 15.21 10.16
CA ASP A 13 11.47 13.80 10.26
C ASP A 13 10.33 13.48 9.29
N ARG A 14 9.45 14.45 8.99
CA ARG A 14 8.46 14.31 7.92
C ARG A 14 9.11 14.22 6.55
N GLU A 15 10.17 15.00 6.29
CA GLU A 15 10.93 14.91 5.04
C GLU A 15 11.59 13.53 4.87
N LYS A 16 12.18 12.98 5.94
CA LYS A 16 12.72 11.61 5.93
C LYS A 16 11.63 10.57 5.66
N CYS A 17 10.47 10.71 6.30
CA CYS A 17 9.31 9.86 6.06
C CYS A 17 8.85 9.92 4.59
N TRP A 18 8.69 11.11 4.02
CA TRP A 18 8.30 11.28 2.62
C TRP A 18 9.33 10.73 1.65
N GLY A 19 10.63 10.95 1.89
CA GLY A 19 11.70 10.37 1.08
C GLY A 19 11.71 8.84 1.12
N ALA A 20 11.54 8.24 2.30
CA ALA A 20 11.45 6.79 2.44
C ALA A 20 10.20 6.22 1.76
N ARG A 21 9.06 6.91 1.88
CA ARG A 21 7.82 6.58 1.17
C ARG A 21 8.05 6.57 -0.35
N ASP A 22 8.62 7.63 -0.89
CA ASP A 22 8.79 7.82 -2.34
C ASP A 22 9.75 6.78 -2.92
N ASN A 23 10.83 6.45 -2.20
CA ASN A 23 11.72 5.35 -2.59
C ASN A 23 11.01 4.01 -2.64
N TYR A 24 10.26 3.66 -1.59
CA TYR A 24 9.47 2.42 -1.56
C TYR A 24 8.41 2.39 -2.67
N TRP A 25 7.73 3.51 -2.90
CA TRP A 25 6.69 3.63 -3.92
C TRP A 25 7.25 3.53 -5.34
N ASN A 26 8.36 4.19 -5.63
CA ASN A 26 9.04 4.10 -6.91
C ASN A 26 9.44 2.65 -7.22
N CYS A 27 9.98 1.93 -6.23
CA CYS A 27 10.27 0.50 -6.36
C CYS A 27 9.01 -0.31 -6.69
N LEU A 28 7.94 -0.14 -5.91
CA LEU A 28 6.68 -0.85 -6.15
C LEU A 28 6.14 -0.57 -7.55
N SER A 29 6.10 0.69 -7.99
CA SER A 29 5.58 1.03 -9.32
C SER A 29 6.37 0.37 -10.45
N ARG A 30 7.71 0.27 -10.33
CA ARG A 30 8.56 -0.39 -11.34
C ARG A 30 8.35 -1.89 -11.45
N HIS A 31 8.02 -2.54 -10.33
CA HIS A 31 7.92 -3.99 -10.26
C HIS A 31 6.48 -4.51 -10.35
N GLU A 32 5.49 -3.73 -9.92
CA GLU A 32 4.10 -4.17 -9.84
C GLU A 32 3.49 -4.46 -11.21
N GLU A 33 3.80 -3.67 -12.24
CA GLU A 33 3.34 -3.92 -13.61
C GLU A 33 3.92 -5.22 -14.20
N LYS A 34 5.11 -5.63 -13.76
CA LYS A 34 5.82 -6.81 -14.31
C LYS A 34 5.60 -8.09 -13.51
N LEU A 35 5.50 -7.96 -12.18
CA LEU A 35 5.53 -9.08 -11.24
C LEU A 35 4.22 -9.23 -10.45
N GLY A 36 3.33 -8.23 -10.49
CA GLY A 36 2.17 -8.13 -9.61
C GLY A 36 2.51 -7.56 -8.24
N LYS A 37 1.46 -7.19 -7.49
CA LYS A 37 1.56 -6.46 -6.20
C LYS A 37 2.33 -7.24 -5.12
N GLU A 38 2.02 -8.52 -4.95
CA GLU A 38 2.64 -9.39 -3.93
C GLU A 38 4.16 -9.48 -4.14
N LYS A 39 4.60 -9.88 -5.34
CA LYS A 39 6.02 -10.03 -5.68
C LYS A 39 6.77 -8.70 -5.69
N ALA A 40 6.11 -7.61 -6.06
CA ALA A 40 6.69 -6.27 -5.97
C ALA A 40 6.94 -5.86 -4.50
N SER A 41 6.00 -6.18 -3.60
CA SER A 41 6.17 -5.95 -2.16
C SER A 41 7.38 -6.73 -1.62
N GLU A 42 7.52 -7.99 -1.99
CA GLU A 42 8.67 -8.82 -1.59
C GLU A 42 10.01 -8.25 -2.12
N LYS A 43 10.06 -7.86 -3.40
CA LYS A 43 11.26 -7.26 -4.00
C LYS A 43 11.63 -5.91 -3.36
N CYS A 44 10.63 -5.16 -2.90
CA CYS A 44 10.82 -3.84 -2.30
C CYS A 44 10.82 -3.88 -0.76
N ALA A 45 10.86 -5.07 -0.14
CA ALA A 45 10.79 -5.24 1.32
C ALA A 45 11.93 -4.51 2.06
N GLU A 46 13.11 -4.43 1.45
CA GLU A 46 14.24 -3.68 2.02
C GLU A 46 13.97 -2.17 2.11
N LEU A 47 13.18 -1.61 1.19
CA LEU A 47 12.75 -0.20 1.22
C LEU A 47 11.53 0.00 2.13
N ARG A 48 10.80 -1.06 2.45
CA ARG A 48 9.68 -1.01 3.39
C ARG A 48 10.14 -0.77 4.83
N LYS A 49 11.26 -1.39 5.23
CA LYS A 49 11.86 -1.22 6.58
C LYS A 49 12.12 0.25 6.96
N PRO A 50 12.85 1.06 6.16
CA PRO A 50 13.06 2.46 6.48
C PRO A 50 11.76 3.26 6.41
N TYR A 51 10.85 2.93 5.49
CA TYR A 51 9.55 3.60 5.41
C TYR A 51 8.73 3.43 6.70
N GLU A 52 8.62 2.22 7.25
CA GLU A 52 7.95 1.97 8.53
C GLU A 52 8.74 2.48 9.75
N SER A 53 10.06 2.63 9.63
CA SER A 53 10.89 3.16 10.71
C SER A 53 10.85 4.70 10.79
N PHE A 54 10.76 5.39 9.65
CA PHE A 54 10.75 6.86 9.60
C PHE A 54 9.33 7.44 9.61
N CYS A 55 8.33 6.69 9.17
CA CYS A 55 6.93 7.11 9.22
C CYS A 55 6.19 6.45 10.39
N SER A 56 5.21 7.15 10.95
CA SER A 56 4.36 6.56 11.99
C SER A 56 3.42 5.55 11.34
N ARG A 57 3.03 4.53 12.09
CA ARG A 57 2.13 3.47 11.58
C ARG A 57 0.83 4.04 11.00
N THR A 58 0.30 5.12 11.58
CA THR A 58 -0.89 5.81 11.07
C THR A 58 -0.66 6.41 9.69
N TRP A 59 0.48 7.08 9.50
CA TRP A 59 0.84 7.68 8.21
C TRP A 59 1.08 6.61 7.15
N VAL A 60 1.80 5.53 7.50
CA VAL A 60 2.02 4.40 6.60
C VAL A 60 0.69 3.81 6.12
N LYS A 61 -0.23 3.49 7.04
CA LYS A 61 -1.57 2.99 6.69
C LYS A 61 -2.35 3.97 5.80
N HIS A 62 -2.34 5.25 6.14
CA HIS A 62 -3.04 6.27 5.37
C HIS A 62 -2.51 6.38 3.94
N PHE A 63 -1.18 6.39 3.79
CA PHE A 63 -0.53 6.46 2.49
C PHE A 63 -0.74 5.20 1.66
N ASP A 64 -0.61 4.01 2.24
CA ASP A 64 -0.81 2.75 1.54
C ASP A 64 -2.24 2.67 0.98
N ARG A 65 -3.25 3.01 1.81
CA ARG A 65 -4.65 3.10 1.36
C ARG A 65 -4.84 4.15 0.26
N ARG A 66 -4.21 5.32 0.39
CA ARG A 66 -4.27 6.38 -0.61
C ARG A 66 -3.69 5.93 -1.95
N ARG A 67 -2.59 5.18 -1.95
CA ARG A 67 -1.97 4.61 -3.17
C ARG A 67 -2.93 3.67 -3.87
N GLU A 68 -3.55 2.74 -3.15
CA GLU A 68 -4.53 1.80 -3.72
C GLU A 68 -5.73 2.53 -4.30
N TYR A 69 -6.25 3.53 -3.58
CA TYR A 69 -7.34 4.37 -4.06
C TYR A 69 -6.98 5.12 -5.35
N LEU A 70 -5.77 5.70 -5.45
CA LEU A 70 -5.33 6.40 -6.65
C LEU A 70 -5.20 5.45 -7.85
N LYS A 71 -4.69 4.24 -7.64
CA LYS A 71 -4.62 3.21 -8.69
C LYS A 71 -5.99 2.76 -9.14
N PHE A 72 -6.91 2.55 -8.19
CA PHE A 72 -8.29 2.23 -8.48
C PHE A 72 -8.94 3.34 -9.29
N ARG A 73 -8.82 4.60 -8.85
CA ARG A 73 -9.36 5.76 -9.56
C ARG A 73 -8.81 5.87 -10.99
N ALA A 74 -7.51 5.65 -11.18
CA ALA A 74 -6.88 5.68 -12.51
C ALA A 74 -7.47 4.60 -13.44
N LYS A 75 -7.75 3.40 -12.93
CA LYS A 75 -8.41 2.32 -13.70
C LYS A 75 -9.85 2.69 -14.09
N VAL A 76 -10.62 3.24 -13.15
CA VAL A 76 -11.99 3.74 -13.43
C VAL A 76 -11.96 4.79 -14.53
N GLU A 77 -11.05 5.77 -14.42
CA GLU A 77 -10.93 6.87 -15.39
C GLU A 77 -10.49 6.37 -16.76
N SER A 78 -9.68 5.30 -16.81
CA SER A 78 -9.33 4.59 -18.05
C SER A 78 -10.49 3.80 -18.67
N GLY A 79 -11.67 3.76 -18.04
CA GLY A 79 -12.84 3.02 -18.51
C GLY A 79 -12.83 1.52 -18.18
N GLU A 80 -11.85 1.05 -17.41
CA GLU A 80 -11.85 -0.32 -16.90
C GLU A 80 -12.77 -0.43 -15.68
N ASN A 81 -13.54 -1.52 -15.55
CA ASN A 81 -14.26 -1.81 -14.30
C ASN A 81 -13.26 -2.40 -13.28
N PRO A 82 -12.84 -1.64 -12.26
CA PRO A 82 -11.80 -2.07 -11.34
C PRO A 82 -12.31 -2.98 -10.20
N LEU A 83 -13.61 -3.27 -10.15
CA LEU A 83 -14.17 -4.12 -9.12
C LEU A 83 -13.67 -5.56 -9.35
N PRO A 84 -13.25 -6.27 -8.29
CA PRO A 84 -12.92 -7.68 -8.42
C PRO A 84 -14.14 -8.40 -8.97
N GLU A 85 -13.95 -9.20 -10.03
CA GLU A 85 -14.97 -10.13 -10.50
C GLU A 85 -15.43 -10.97 -9.29
N GLU A 86 -16.74 -11.12 -9.10
CA GLU A 86 -17.45 -11.58 -7.87
C GLU A 86 -16.99 -12.93 -7.28
N LYS A 87 -15.97 -13.58 -7.85
CA LYS A 87 -15.53 -14.95 -7.57
C LYS A 87 -14.73 -15.14 -6.27
N GLU A 88 -14.33 -14.08 -5.56
CA GLU A 88 -13.49 -14.20 -4.33
C GLU A 88 -14.20 -13.87 -3.01
N PHE A 89 -15.45 -13.40 -3.01
CA PHE A 89 -16.26 -13.36 -1.78
C PHE A 89 -16.96 -14.71 -1.55
N LYS A 90 -16.20 -15.81 -1.54
CA LYS A 90 -16.64 -17.03 -0.84
C LYS A 90 -16.52 -16.77 0.66
N ILE A 91 -17.47 -16.02 1.19
CA ILE A 91 -17.78 -16.08 2.62
C ILE A 91 -18.20 -17.54 2.85
N SER A 92 -17.33 -18.32 3.48
CA SER A 92 -17.65 -19.64 4.03
C SER A 92 -18.85 -19.48 4.96
N GLY A 93 -20.07 -19.63 4.42
CA GLY A 93 -21.31 -19.66 5.20
C GLY A 93 -22.47 -18.80 4.73
N TYR A 94 -22.37 -18.01 3.65
CA TYR A 94 -23.56 -17.31 3.14
C TYR A 94 -24.27 -18.13 2.05
N LYS A 95 -25.41 -18.73 2.42
CA LYS A 95 -26.32 -19.41 1.48
C LYS A 95 -27.34 -18.37 0.98
N PRO A 96 -27.34 -17.98 -0.30
CA PRO A 96 -28.42 -17.17 -0.84
C PRO A 96 -29.70 -18.02 -0.85
N GLU A 97 -30.75 -17.53 -0.19
CA GLU A 97 -32.09 -18.10 -0.27
C GLU A 97 -32.66 -17.79 -1.66
N SER A 98 -32.78 -18.83 -2.49
CA SER A 98 -33.48 -18.77 -3.77
C SER A 98 -34.97 -18.90 -3.50
N SER A 99 -35.74 -17.91 -3.94
CA SER A 99 -37.15 -18.11 -4.28
C SER A 99 -37.28 -18.79 -5.65
#